data_AF-A0A9X6ABA4-F1
#
_entry.id   AF-A0A9X6ABA4-F1
#
_cell.length_a   1.000
_cell.length_b   1.000
_cell.length_c   1.000
_cell.angle_alpha   90.00
_cell.angle_beta   90.00
_cell.angle_gamma   90.00
#
_symmetry.space_group_name_H-M   'P 1'
#
loop_
_entity.id
_entity.type
_entity.pdbx_description
1 polymer ?
#
loop_
_entity_poly.entity_id
_entity_poly.type
_entity_poly.pdbx_seq_one_letter_code
_entity_poly.pdbx_strand_id
1 'polypeptide(L)'
;AFRATSHVPEKRRIASAAAELLGDAETVFIDEGFTPQLIAEALPKDRPLTVVTASLATAGALAEADHTSVLLLGGRVRPGTLATVDHWTTKMLAGFVIDLAYIGANGISREH
;
A
#
# COMPACT_ATOMS: atom_id res chain seq x y z
N ALA A 1 -3.17 -13.19 10.16
CA ALA A 1 -2.37 -14.38 10.53
C ALA A 1 -1.97 -15.20 9.30
N PHE A 2 -2.88 -15.98 8.67
CA PHE A 2 -2.51 -16.88 7.56
C PHE A 2 -1.83 -16.21 6.35
N ARG A 3 -2.32 -15.05 5.91
CA ARG A 3 -1.72 -14.33 4.76
C ARG A 3 -0.29 -13.86 4.99
N ALA A 4 0.11 -13.63 6.24
CA ALA A 4 1.45 -13.17 6.61
C ALA A 4 2.48 -14.32 6.69
N THR A 5 2.01 -15.57 6.73
CA THR A 5 2.88 -16.75 6.89
C THR A 5 2.87 -17.66 5.65
N SER A 6 1.92 -17.49 4.75
CA SER A 6 1.79 -18.28 3.52
C SER A 6 2.47 -17.60 2.32
N HIS A 7 3.24 -18.38 1.54
CA HIS A 7 3.93 -17.94 0.30
C HIS A 7 4.76 -16.66 0.46
N VAL A 8 5.41 -16.50 1.62
CA VAL A 8 6.16 -15.28 1.93
C VAL A 8 7.33 -15.05 0.97
N PRO A 9 8.15 -16.06 0.61
CA PRO A 9 9.25 -15.86 -0.35
C PRO A 9 8.76 -15.37 -1.72
N GLU A 10 7.65 -15.93 -2.22
CA GLU A 10 7.04 -15.53 -3.49
C GLU A 10 6.49 -14.11 -3.41
N LYS A 11 5.81 -13.76 -2.32
CA LYS A 11 5.29 -12.40 -2.11
C LYS A 11 6.41 -11.37 -2.00
N ARG A 12 7.55 -11.71 -1.39
CA ARG A 12 8.72 -10.82 -1.34
C ARG A 12 9.33 -10.62 -2.73
N ARG A 13 9.41 -11.67 -3.56
CA ARG A 13 9.84 -11.52 -4.96
C ARG A 13 8.89 -10.65 -5.78
N ILE A 14 7.59 -10.85 -5.63
CA ILE A 14 6.57 -9.99 -6.25
C ILE A 14 6.71 -8.54 -5.76
N ALA A 15 6.93 -8.34 -4.47
CA ALA A 15 7.08 -7.01 -3.89
C ALA A 15 8.30 -6.27 -4.42
N SER A 16 9.45 -6.95 -4.51
CA SER A 16 10.67 -6.39 -5.11
C SER A 16 10.44 -6.00 -6.57
N ALA A 17 9.88 -6.91 -7.36
CA ALA A 17 9.60 -6.64 -8.78
C ALA A 17 8.58 -5.50 -8.97
N ALA A 18 7.59 -5.38 -8.09
CA ALA A 18 6.65 -4.27 -8.11
C ALA A 18 7.31 -2.95 -7.74
N ALA A 19 8.19 -2.93 -6.73
CA ALA A 19 8.93 -1.72 -6.32
C ALA A 19 9.84 -1.19 -7.45
N GLU A 20 10.39 -2.06 -8.29
CA GLU A 20 11.15 -1.68 -9.50
C GLU A 20 10.29 -0.92 -10.54
N LEU A 21 8.96 -1.07 -10.50
CA LEU A 21 8.03 -0.36 -11.38
C LEU A 21 7.67 1.05 -10.90
N LEU A 22 8.26 1.51 -9.78
CA LEU A 22 7.99 2.83 -9.22
C LEU A 22 8.31 3.97 -10.22
N GLY A 23 9.38 3.82 -11.01
CA GLY A 23 9.85 4.85 -11.92
C GLY A 23 10.07 6.20 -11.21
N ASP A 24 9.58 7.27 -11.83
CA ASP A 24 9.68 8.65 -11.33
C ASP A 24 8.48 9.08 -10.47
N ALA A 25 7.60 8.15 -10.07
CA ALA A 25 6.45 8.47 -9.22
C ALA A 25 6.89 9.11 -7.90
N GLU A 26 6.24 10.20 -7.51
CA GLU A 26 6.49 10.92 -6.26
C GLU A 26 5.35 10.70 -5.25
N THR A 27 4.17 10.33 -5.74
CA THR A 27 3.01 9.96 -4.92
C THR A 27 2.48 8.59 -5.31
N VAL A 28 2.46 7.66 -4.35
CA VAL A 28 1.94 6.31 -4.54
C VAL A 28 0.79 6.00 -3.62
N PHE A 29 -0.22 5.29 -4.14
CA PHE A 29 -1.20 4.62 -3.32
C PHE A 29 -0.78 3.18 -3.07
N ILE A 30 -0.80 2.77 -1.80
CA ILE A 30 -0.56 1.39 -1.41
C ILE A 30 -1.81 0.86 -0.73
N ASP A 31 -2.36 -0.17 -1.35
CA ASP A 31 -3.57 -0.85 -0.90
C ASP A 31 -3.37 -1.57 0.45
N GLU A 32 -4.43 -2.14 1.00
CA GLU A 32 -4.34 -2.92 2.22
C GLU A 32 -3.93 -4.38 2.01
N GLY A 33 -3.40 -4.97 3.07
CA GLY A 33 -3.03 -6.39 3.09
C GLY A 33 -1.52 -6.61 2.98
N PHE A 34 -1.16 -7.90 2.97
CA PHE A 34 0.23 -8.29 3.25
C PHE A 34 1.16 -8.10 2.04
N THR A 35 0.71 -8.38 0.82
CA THR A 35 1.55 -8.14 -0.37
C THR A 35 1.77 -6.65 -0.60
N PRO A 36 0.74 -5.77 -0.54
CA PRO A 36 0.96 -4.32 -0.61
C PRO A 36 1.87 -3.78 0.49
N GLN A 37 1.75 -4.29 1.73
CA GLN A 37 2.68 -3.93 2.81
C GLN A 37 4.13 -4.30 2.47
N LEU A 38 4.38 -5.49 1.92
CA LEU A 38 5.72 -5.89 1.50
C LEU A 38 6.26 -5.02 0.36
N ILE A 39 5.40 -4.55 -0.55
CA ILE A 39 5.79 -3.58 -1.58
C ILE A 39 6.26 -2.29 -0.90
N ALA A 40 5.49 -1.76 0.04
CA ALA A 40 5.84 -0.56 0.80
C ALA A 40 7.21 -0.66 1.47
N GLU A 41 7.49 -1.80 2.12
CA GLU A 41 8.77 -2.07 2.77
C GLU A 41 9.96 -2.15 1.80
N ALA A 42 9.70 -2.49 0.52
CA ALA A 42 10.69 -2.65 -0.53
C ALA A 42 10.92 -1.37 -1.37
N LEU A 43 10.14 -0.30 -1.15
CA LEU A 43 10.30 0.96 -1.86
C LEU A 43 11.65 1.62 -1.52
N PRO A 44 12.23 2.40 -2.47
CA PRO A 44 13.47 3.12 -2.25
C PRO A 44 13.34 4.10 -1.08
N LYS A 45 14.43 4.21 -0.32
CA LYS A 45 14.51 5.06 0.89
C LYS A 45 15.46 6.24 0.70
N ASP A 46 16.08 6.35 -0.47
CA ASP A 46 17.08 7.34 -0.84
C ASP A 46 16.49 8.59 -1.52
N ARG A 47 15.16 8.63 -1.71
CA ARG A 47 14.47 9.78 -2.31
C ARG A 47 13.13 10.07 -1.62
N PRO A 48 12.65 11.33 -1.69
CA PRO A 48 11.32 11.69 -1.21
C PRO A 48 10.22 10.87 -1.89
N LEU A 49 9.27 10.38 -1.09
CA LEU A 49 8.08 9.70 -1.58
C LEU A 49 6.88 10.00 -0.68
N THR A 50 5.72 10.28 -1.27
CA THR A 50 4.45 10.35 -0.55
C THR A 50 3.69 9.04 -0.73
N VAL A 51 3.40 8.36 0.37
CA VAL A 51 2.61 7.13 0.38
C VAL A 51 1.23 7.42 0.95
N VAL A 52 0.19 7.24 0.14
CA VAL A 52 -1.21 7.26 0.55
C VAL A 52 -1.67 5.83 0.80
N THR A 53 -2.28 5.54 1.95
CA THR A 53 -2.77 4.19 2.24
C THR A 53 -3.99 4.20 3.16
N ALA A 54 -4.88 3.22 3.00
CA ALA A 54 -5.93 2.91 3.96
C ALA A 54 -5.48 1.91 5.04
N SER A 55 -4.26 1.37 4.96
CA SER A 55 -3.77 0.30 5.82
C SER A 55 -3.01 0.83 7.03
N LEU A 56 -3.51 0.55 8.24
CA LEU A 56 -2.80 0.89 9.47
C LEU A 56 -1.45 0.15 9.57
N ALA A 57 -1.37 -1.08 9.07
CA ALA A 57 -0.13 -1.86 9.07
C ALA A 57 0.92 -1.23 8.14
N THR A 58 0.52 -0.82 6.94
CA THR A 58 1.40 -0.15 5.98
C THR A 58 1.84 1.21 6.51
N ALA A 59 0.90 1.99 7.05
CA ALA A 59 1.21 3.29 7.63
C ALA A 59 2.19 3.16 8.80
N GLY A 60 1.98 2.19 9.70
CA GLY A 60 2.89 1.94 10.81
C GLY A 60 4.28 1.45 10.37
N ALA A 61 4.37 0.63 9.32
CA ALA A 61 5.64 0.16 8.79
C ALA A 61 6.50 1.28 8.18
N LEU A 62 5.87 2.34 7.70
CA LEU A 62 6.52 3.49 7.06
C LEU A 62 6.62 4.74 7.95
N ALA A 63 6.00 4.74 9.14
CA ALA A 63 5.86 5.94 9.97
C ALA A 63 7.20 6.58 10.36
N GLU A 64 8.25 5.78 10.47
CA GLU A 64 9.60 6.19 10.88
C GLU A 64 10.57 6.28 9.68
N ALA A 65 10.08 6.26 8.45
CA ALA A 65 10.94 6.33 7.27
C ALA A 65 11.32 7.80 6.95
N ASP A 66 12.61 8.11 7.02
CA ASP A 66 13.17 9.48 6.93
C ASP A 66 12.72 10.27 5.68
N HIS A 67 12.57 9.59 4.55
CA HIS A 67 12.25 10.21 3.26
C HIS A 67 10.84 9.88 2.77
N THR A 68 9.98 9.32 3.61
CA THR A 68 8.61 8.92 3.22
C THR A 68 7.58 9.70 4.01
N SER A 69 6.79 10.53 3.32
CA SER A 69 5.58 11.12 3.89
C SER A 69 4.44 10.12 3.81
N VAL A 70 3.85 9.76 4.96
CA VAL A 70 2.76 8.78 5.01
C VAL A 70 1.43 9.48 5.28
N LEU A 71 0.50 9.35 4.33
CA LEU A 71 -0.86 9.84 4.43
C LEU A 71 -1.82 8.67 4.67
N LEU A 72 -2.23 8.50 5.92
CA LEU A 72 -3.22 7.51 6.31
C LEU A 72 -4.64 8.05 6.05
N LEU A 73 -5.40 7.34 5.21
CA LEU A 73 -6.79 7.67 4.95
C LEU A 73 -7.63 7.41 6.20
N GLY A 74 -8.45 8.38 6.59
CA GLY A 74 -9.35 8.26 7.74
C GLY A 74 -10.62 7.48 7.43
N GLY A 75 -11.20 6.85 8.45
CA GLY A 75 -12.47 6.10 8.33
C GLY A 75 -12.66 5.11 9.47
N ARG A 76 -13.67 4.25 9.35
CA ARG A 76 -13.87 3.15 10.31
C ARG A 76 -12.81 2.08 10.07
N VAL A 77 -12.18 1.58 11.12
CA VAL A 77 -11.24 0.47 11.03
C VAL A 77 -11.99 -0.86 10.89
N ARG A 78 -11.74 -1.59 9.81
CA ARG A 78 -12.29 -2.94 9.57
C ARG A 78 -11.45 -3.98 10.32
N PRO A 79 -12.05 -4.77 11.24
CA PRO A 79 -11.35 -5.88 11.91
C PRO A 79 -10.75 -6.87 10.90
N GLY A 80 -9.64 -7.50 11.26
CA GLY A 80 -8.97 -8.52 10.45
C GLY A 80 -7.94 -7.98 9.47
N THR A 81 -8.25 -6.91 8.70
CA THR A 81 -7.28 -6.27 7.80
C THR A 81 -6.68 -4.99 8.36
N LEU A 82 -7.29 -4.40 9.39
CA LEU A 82 -6.88 -3.11 9.96
C LEU A 82 -6.81 -2.00 8.89
N ALA A 83 -7.75 -2.03 7.95
CA ALA A 83 -7.90 -1.01 6.93
C ALA A 83 -9.00 -0.03 7.32
N THR A 84 -8.82 1.25 7.01
CA THR A 84 -9.90 2.23 7.05
C THR A 84 -10.83 2.02 5.86
N VAL A 85 -12.14 2.07 6.12
CA VAL A 85 -13.18 1.79 5.12
C VAL A 85 -14.33 2.80 5.19
N ASP A 86 -15.36 2.58 4.39
CA ASP A 86 -16.57 3.38 4.25
C ASP A 86 -16.34 4.75 3.57
N HIS A 87 -17.39 5.55 3.52
CA HIS A 87 -17.47 6.76 2.71
C HIS A 87 -16.43 7.83 3.07
N TRP A 88 -15.96 7.89 4.32
CA TRP A 88 -14.90 8.84 4.72
C TRP A 88 -13.58 8.52 4.02
N THR A 89 -13.20 7.24 4.00
CA THR A 89 -11.98 6.77 3.35
C THR A 89 -12.02 7.08 1.86
N THR A 90 -13.13 6.74 1.19
CA THR A 90 -13.27 6.97 -0.25
C THR A 90 -13.35 8.45 -0.60
N LYS A 91 -14.02 9.27 0.22
CA LYS A 91 -14.10 10.72 0.02
C LYS A 91 -12.74 11.39 0.17
N MET A 92 -11.94 10.97 1.15
CA MET A 92 -10.58 11.46 1.34
C MET A 92 -9.68 11.03 0.18
N LEU A 93 -9.75 9.75 -0.23
CA LEU A 93 -8.99 9.24 -1.37
C LEU A 93 -9.30 10.01 -2.67
N ALA A 94 -10.56 10.36 -2.91
CA ALA A 94 -10.99 11.11 -4.09
C ALA A 94 -10.38 12.53 -4.20
N GLY A 95 -9.78 13.05 -3.13
CA GLY A 95 -9.09 14.35 -3.14
C GLY A 95 -7.62 14.28 -3.59
N PHE A 96 -7.06 13.08 -3.80
CA PHE A 96 -5.66 12.92 -4.19
C PHE A 96 -5.50 12.73 -5.70
N VAL A 97 -4.41 13.29 -6.23
CA VAL A 97 -3.85 12.91 -7.52
C VAL A 97 -2.66 12.00 -7.22
N ILE A 98 -2.71 10.77 -7.70
CA ILE A 98 -1.73 9.71 -7.42
C ILE A 98 -1.07 9.30 -8.72
N ASP A 99 0.26 9.23 -8.74
CA ASP A 99 1.03 8.85 -9.92
C ASP A 99 0.93 7.34 -10.20
N LEU A 100 1.00 6.54 -9.13
CA LEU A 100 1.02 5.08 -9.22
C LEU A 100 0.27 4.43 -8.06
N ALA A 101 -0.48 3.37 -8.35
CA ALA A 101 -1.20 2.60 -7.34
C ALA A 101 -0.77 1.13 -7.35
N TYR A 102 -0.38 0.62 -6.18
CA TYR A 102 -0.15 -0.80 -5.94
C TYR A 102 -1.39 -1.41 -5.29
N ILE A 103 -2.17 -2.14 -6.08
CA ILE A 103 -3.47 -2.69 -5.69
C ILE A 103 -3.38 -4.21 -5.53
N GLY A 104 -3.85 -4.72 -4.39
CA GLY A 104 -3.98 -6.14 -4.15
C GLY A 104 -5.22 -6.71 -4.85
N ALA A 105 -5.12 -7.91 -5.42
CA ALA A 105 -6.27 -8.60 -6.01
C ALA A 105 -6.35 -10.05 -5.52
N ASN A 106 -7.56 -10.54 -5.29
CA ASN A 106 -7.79 -11.98 -5.09
C ASN A 106 -7.82 -12.74 -6.43
N GLY A 107 -8.13 -12.04 -7.51
CA GLY A 107 -8.13 -12.53 -8.87
C GLY A 107 -8.27 -11.36 -9.84
N ILE A 108 -7.81 -11.56 -11.07
CA ILE A 108 -7.94 -10.59 -12.16
C ILE A 108 -8.48 -11.32 -13.38
N SER A 109 -9.43 -10.70 -14.07
CA SER A 109 -9.93 -11.16 -15.36
C SER A 109 -9.71 -10.06 -16.40
N ARG A 110 -9.66 -10.45 -17.68
CA ARG A 110 -9.66 -9.47 -18.78
C ARG A 110 -11.07 -9.03 -19.16
N GLU A 111 -12.07 -9.82 -18.79
CA GLU A 111 -13.46 -9.70 -19.28
C GLU A 111 -14.44 -9.26 -18.19
N HIS A 112 -14.03 -9.35 -16.92
CA HIS A 112 -14.84 -9.01 -15.75
C HIS A 112 -14.16 -7.92 -14.94
#